data_AF-A0A383C2C2-F1
#
_entry.id   AF-A0A383C2C2-F1
#
_cell.length_a   1.000
_cell.length_b   1.000
_cell.length_c   1.000
_cell.angle_alpha   90.00
_cell.angle_beta   90.00
_cell.angle_gamma   90.00
#
_symmetry.space_group_name_H-M   'P 1'
#
loop_
_entity.id
_entity.type
_entity.pdbx_description
1 polymer ?
#
loop_
_entity_poly.entity_id
_entity_poly.type
_entity_poly.pdbx_seq_one_letter_code
_entity_poly.pdbx_strand_id
1 'polypeptide(L)'
;ENGYEANAKINWDKLAESTAILIRFLDNVVTWNEDLNALEKQKMAARETRRLGLGIMGIADMLNQLGLGYDSKEGIAIITQAMEFITNAAFQASASLAGEKGASPIYSEEEYMKCPFIEAALSKETQSLIRENGIRNIAIMSIAPTGSISNIIKGFQVGGKNYIGVSGGVEPIFALYYTRRTESFKKNEFYKVFHSTVQAYIDKMDLREELEAADKIEDILPDYFLRTAHHIKPDKRVEIQG
;
A
#
# COMPACT_ATOMS: atom_id res chain seq x y z
N GLU A 1 1.24 -14.43 1.54
CA GLU A 1 0.95 -15.83 1.89
C GLU A 1 1.71 -16.18 3.16
N ASN A 2 1.14 -17.06 4.00
CA ASN A 2 1.76 -17.58 5.22
C ASN A 2 2.35 -16.49 6.15
N GLY A 3 1.61 -15.39 6.35
CA GLY A 3 2.09 -14.29 7.19
C GLY A 3 2.39 -14.76 8.62
N TYR A 4 3.48 -14.23 9.17
CA TYR A 4 4.09 -14.59 10.45
C TYR A 4 4.70 -16.00 10.53
N GLU A 5 4.84 -16.69 9.41
CA GLU A 5 5.53 -17.99 9.31
C GLU A 5 6.88 -17.83 8.61
N ALA A 6 7.79 -18.79 8.80
CA ALA A 6 9.14 -18.73 8.23
C ALA A 6 9.18 -18.72 6.69
N ASN A 7 8.10 -19.17 6.04
CA ASN A 7 7.94 -19.18 4.58
C ASN A 7 6.98 -18.08 4.08
N ALA A 8 6.78 -17.02 4.88
CA ALA A 8 5.99 -15.86 4.50
C ALA A 8 6.52 -15.24 3.20
N LYS A 9 5.62 -14.91 2.27
CA LYS A 9 6.00 -14.31 0.98
C LYS A 9 4.88 -13.45 0.39
N ILE A 10 5.24 -12.50 -0.46
CA ILE A 10 4.30 -11.73 -1.26
C ILE A 10 3.74 -12.64 -2.37
N ASN A 11 2.43 -12.58 -2.61
CA ASN A 11 1.83 -13.20 -3.78
C ASN A 11 1.83 -12.18 -4.92
N TRP A 12 2.86 -12.26 -5.77
CA TRP A 12 3.11 -11.33 -6.86
C TRP A 12 2.03 -11.37 -7.94
N ASP A 13 1.53 -12.56 -8.29
CA ASP A 13 0.47 -12.71 -9.29
C ASP A 13 -0.82 -12.01 -8.86
N LYS A 14 -1.23 -12.19 -7.60
CA LYS A 14 -2.40 -11.51 -7.04
C LYS A 14 -2.19 -10.01 -6.93
N LEU A 15 -0.96 -9.56 -6.65
CA LEU A 15 -0.62 -8.14 -6.63
C LEU A 15 -0.73 -7.52 -8.03
N ALA A 16 -0.28 -8.22 -9.07
CA ALA A 16 -0.42 -7.80 -10.47
C ALA A 16 -1.89 -7.75 -10.89
N GLU A 17 -2.65 -8.81 -10.59
CA GLU A 17 -4.09 -8.89 -10.89
C GLU A 17 -4.86 -7.74 -10.22
N SER A 18 -4.62 -7.53 -8.92
CA SER A 18 -5.26 -6.46 -8.15
C SER A 18 -4.92 -5.08 -8.70
N THR A 19 -3.65 -4.85 -9.07
CA THR A 19 -3.19 -3.62 -9.70
C THR A 19 -3.90 -3.37 -11.03
N ALA A 20 -3.98 -4.38 -11.91
CA ALA A 20 -4.62 -4.26 -13.22
C ALA A 20 -6.13 -3.97 -13.09
N ILE A 21 -6.82 -4.67 -12.19
CA ILE A 21 -8.24 -4.43 -11.90
C ILE A 21 -8.44 -2.99 -11.40
N LEU A 22 -7.59 -2.53 -10.48
CA LEU A 22 -7.71 -1.20 -9.90
C LEU A 22 -7.44 -0.09 -10.94
N ILE A 23 -6.48 -0.27 -11.84
CA ILE A 23 -6.25 0.67 -12.94
C ILE A 23 -7.47 0.78 -13.86
N ARG A 24 -8.07 -0.35 -14.26
CA ARG A 24 -9.32 -0.33 -15.04
C ARG A 24 -10.46 0.33 -14.27
N PHE A 25 -10.60 0.03 -12.97
CA PHE A 25 -11.61 0.65 -12.12
C PHE A 25 -11.45 2.17 -12.08
N LEU A 26 -10.24 2.68 -11.86
CA LEU A 26 -9.97 4.11 -11.81
C LEU A 26 -10.19 4.78 -13.18
N ASP A 27 -9.81 4.16 -14.30
CA ASP A 27 -10.13 4.68 -15.65
C ASP A 27 -11.65 4.75 -15.92
N ASN A 28 -12.41 3.76 -15.43
CA ASN A 28 -13.87 3.79 -15.51
C ASN A 28 -14.45 4.92 -14.65
N VAL A 29 -13.89 5.18 -13.47
CA VAL A 29 -14.30 6.32 -12.61
C VAL A 29 -14.02 7.66 -13.29
N VAL A 30 -12.88 7.81 -13.98
CA VAL A 30 -12.60 9.00 -14.80
C VAL A 30 -13.67 9.17 -15.88
N THR A 31 -13.96 8.09 -16.63
CA THR A 31 -14.96 8.10 -17.71
C THR A 31 -16.35 8.47 -17.19
N TRP A 32 -16.73 7.98 -16.01
CA TRP A 32 -18.02 8.32 -15.39
C TRP A 32 -18.09 9.79 -14.95
N ASN A 33 -16.98 10.34 -14.44
CA ASN A 33 -16.95 11.66 -13.83
C ASN A 33 -16.58 12.80 -14.81
N GLU A 34 -16.01 12.51 -15.98
CA GLU A 34 -15.47 13.54 -16.87
C GLU A 34 -16.52 14.60 -17.26
N ASP A 35 -17.78 14.19 -17.43
CA ASP A 35 -18.91 15.08 -17.76
C ASP A 35 -19.57 15.76 -16.56
N LEU A 36 -19.33 15.23 -15.36
CA LEU A 36 -19.91 15.73 -14.10
C LEU A 36 -19.15 16.93 -13.53
N ASN A 37 -18.00 17.28 -14.11
CA ASN A 37 -17.26 18.47 -13.69
C ASN A 37 -18.06 19.75 -13.98
N ALA A 38 -18.03 20.71 -13.05
CA ALA A 38 -18.83 21.93 -13.14
C ALA A 38 -18.35 22.88 -14.27
N LEU A 39 -17.05 22.92 -14.54
CA LEU A 39 -16.44 23.83 -15.50
C LEU A 39 -15.99 23.10 -16.77
N GLU A 40 -16.21 23.68 -17.95
CA GLU A 40 -15.80 23.07 -19.23
C GLU A 40 -14.29 22.80 -19.27
N LYS A 41 -13.47 23.71 -18.74
CA LYS A 41 -12.02 23.52 -18.63
C LYS A 41 -11.64 22.28 -17.82
N GLN A 42 -12.42 21.94 -16.79
CA GLN A 42 -12.20 20.73 -15.98
C GLN A 42 -12.62 19.47 -16.74
N LYS A 43 -13.72 19.53 -17.51
CA LYS A 43 -14.15 18.42 -18.38
C LYS A 43 -13.08 18.10 -19.42
N MET A 44 -12.58 19.14 -20.11
CA MET A 44 -11.48 19.00 -21.08
C MET A 44 -10.25 18.39 -20.43
N ALA A 45 -9.80 18.93 -19.29
CA ALA A 45 -8.65 18.40 -18.57
C ALA A 45 -8.84 16.93 -18.14
N ALA A 46 -10.02 16.55 -17.64
CA ALA A 46 -10.31 15.17 -17.24
C ALA A 46 -10.26 14.20 -18.44
N ARG A 47 -10.87 14.58 -19.57
CA ARG A 47 -10.91 13.78 -20.80
C ARG A 47 -9.52 13.60 -21.43
N GLU A 48 -8.76 14.68 -21.51
CA GLU A 48 -7.43 14.67 -22.13
C GLU A 48 -6.40 13.96 -21.24
N THR A 49 -6.33 14.32 -19.96
CA THR A 49 -5.26 13.83 -19.08
C THR A 49 -5.54 12.46 -18.49
N ARG A 50 -6.82 12.14 -18.21
CA ARG A 50 -7.26 10.88 -17.61
C ARG A 50 -6.44 10.46 -16.38
N ARG A 51 -6.09 11.43 -15.52
CA ARG A 51 -5.22 11.21 -14.35
C ARG A 51 -5.85 10.24 -13.36
N LEU A 52 -5.05 9.29 -12.89
CA LEU A 52 -5.37 8.35 -11.83
C LEU A 52 -4.52 8.64 -10.59
N GLY A 53 -4.86 7.98 -9.49
CA GLY A 53 -4.14 8.06 -8.21
C GLY A 53 -4.05 6.69 -7.57
N LEU A 54 -3.34 5.77 -8.21
CA LEU A 54 -3.03 4.47 -7.61
C LEU A 54 -2.03 4.68 -6.46
N GLY A 55 -2.47 4.46 -5.24
CA GLY A 55 -1.64 4.45 -4.04
C GLY A 55 -1.56 3.06 -3.41
N ILE A 56 -0.93 2.99 -2.24
CA ILE A 56 -0.81 1.78 -1.43
C ILE A 56 -1.09 2.10 0.04
N MET A 57 -1.27 1.06 0.85
CA MET A 57 -1.36 1.10 2.31
C MET A 57 -0.93 -0.24 2.89
N GLY A 58 -0.62 -0.28 4.19
CA GLY A 58 -0.30 -1.52 4.89
C GLY A 58 1.14 -2.03 4.68
N ILE A 59 2.10 -1.17 4.34
CA ILE A 59 3.51 -1.56 4.22
C ILE A 59 4.04 -2.11 5.55
N ALA A 60 3.75 -1.44 6.67
CA ALA A 60 4.25 -1.90 7.96
C ALA A 60 3.66 -3.27 8.35
N ASP A 61 2.38 -3.50 8.07
CA ASP A 61 1.72 -4.79 8.27
C ASP A 61 2.32 -5.88 7.38
N MET A 62 2.64 -5.56 6.12
CA MET A 62 3.32 -6.49 5.21
C MET A 62 4.68 -6.89 5.77
N LEU A 63 5.50 -5.93 6.21
CA LEU A 63 6.82 -6.21 6.78
C LEU A 63 6.73 -7.03 8.08
N ASN A 64 5.78 -6.71 8.97
CA ASN A 64 5.53 -7.51 10.17
C ASN A 64 5.11 -8.94 9.84
N GLN A 65 4.28 -9.13 8.81
CA GLN A 65 3.91 -10.46 8.32
C GLN A 65 5.09 -11.22 7.68
N LEU A 66 6.07 -10.52 7.13
CA LEU A 66 7.31 -11.09 6.61
C LEU A 66 8.39 -11.28 7.70
N GLY A 67 8.16 -10.81 8.92
CA GLY A 67 9.15 -10.83 9.99
C GLY A 67 10.33 -9.86 9.78
N LEU A 68 10.11 -8.77 9.04
CA LEU A 68 11.13 -7.80 8.66
C LEU A 68 10.92 -6.47 9.39
N GLY A 69 12.01 -5.87 9.87
CA GLY A 69 11.97 -4.55 10.48
C GLY A 69 11.75 -3.46 9.43
N TYR A 70 10.95 -2.44 9.76
CA TYR A 70 10.58 -1.36 8.83
C TYR A 70 11.77 -0.70 8.12
N ASP A 71 12.85 -0.46 8.86
CA ASP A 71 14.07 0.19 8.39
C ASP A 71 15.27 -0.76 8.30
N SER A 72 15.00 -2.07 8.28
CA SER A 72 16.02 -3.09 7.95
C SER A 72 16.38 -3.01 6.47
N LYS A 73 17.58 -3.49 6.10
CA LYS A 73 18.02 -3.49 4.70
C LYS A 73 17.09 -4.36 3.84
N GLU A 74 16.66 -5.49 4.40
CA GLU A 74 15.76 -6.45 3.80
C GLU A 74 14.35 -5.86 3.65
N GLY A 75 13.89 -5.13 4.67
CA GLY A 75 12.61 -4.41 4.65
C GLY A 75 12.55 -3.33 3.57
N ILE A 76 13.61 -2.52 3.45
CA ILE A 76 13.72 -1.50 2.40
C ILE A 76 13.77 -2.17 1.02
N ALA A 77 14.59 -3.21 0.85
CA ALA A 77 14.72 -3.92 -0.43
C ALA A 77 13.39 -4.53 -0.91
N ILE A 78 12.61 -5.14 -0.02
CA ILE A 78 11.31 -5.72 -0.40
C ILE A 78 10.26 -4.63 -0.68
N ILE A 79 10.31 -3.48 0.00
CA ILE A 79 9.47 -2.32 -0.33
C ILE A 79 9.81 -1.83 -1.75
N THR A 80 11.09 -1.63 -2.05
CA THR A 80 11.55 -1.20 -3.39
C THR A 80 11.08 -2.18 -4.46
N GLN A 81 11.30 -3.48 -4.26
CA GLN A 81 10.84 -4.51 -5.19
C GLN A 81 9.32 -4.49 -5.37
N ALA A 82 8.55 -4.33 -4.28
CA ALA A 82 7.10 -4.25 -4.35
C ALA A 82 6.62 -3.03 -5.13
N MET A 83 7.25 -1.87 -4.92
CA MET A 83 6.91 -0.65 -5.63
C MET A 83 7.28 -0.73 -7.11
N GLU A 84 8.47 -1.21 -7.47
CA GLU A 84 8.86 -1.43 -8.86
C GLU A 84 7.88 -2.36 -9.60
N PHE A 85 7.44 -3.43 -8.93
CA PHE A 85 6.47 -4.37 -9.47
C PHE A 85 5.10 -3.72 -9.69
N ILE A 86 4.57 -3.01 -8.70
CA ILE A 86 3.28 -2.29 -8.80
C ILE A 86 3.37 -1.23 -9.90
N THR A 87 4.48 -0.49 -10.00
CA THR A 87 4.70 0.51 -11.04
C THR A 87 4.66 -0.11 -12.41
N ASN A 88 5.39 -1.19 -12.65
CA ASN A 88 5.35 -1.86 -13.95
C ASN A 88 3.96 -2.41 -14.27
N ALA A 89 3.32 -3.11 -13.33
CA ALA A 89 1.97 -3.65 -13.53
C ALA A 89 0.92 -2.56 -13.82
N ALA A 90 1.02 -1.41 -13.16
CA ALA A 90 0.10 -0.28 -13.35
C ALA A 90 0.24 0.35 -14.74
N PHE A 91 1.48 0.57 -15.19
CA PHE A 91 1.77 1.12 -16.51
C PHE A 91 1.41 0.13 -17.63
N GLN A 92 1.68 -1.16 -17.43
CA GLN A 92 1.25 -2.21 -18.36
C GLN A 92 -0.27 -2.25 -18.48
N ALA A 93 -1.00 -2.19 -17.37
CA ALA A 93 -2.46 -2.14 -17.39
C ALA A 93 -2.99 -0.91 -18.13
N SER A 94 -2.38 0.26 -17.94
CA SER A 94 -2.78 1.48 -18.66
C SER A 94 -2.44 1.41 -20.16
N ALA A 95 -1.33 0.79 -20.56
CA ALA A 95 -0.98 0.56 -21.96
C ALA A 95 -1.94 -0.44 -22.63
N SER A 96 -2.30 -1.53 -21.95
CA SER A 96 -3.33 -2.46 -22.43
C SER A 96 -4.69 -1.79 -22.60
N LEU A 97 -5.07 -0.89 -21.68
CA LEU A 97 -6.29 -0.08 -21.84
C LEU A 97 -6.20 0.91 -23.02
N ALA A 98 -5.00 1.38 -23.36
CA ALA A 98 -4.80 2.21 -24.54
C ALA A 98 -5.03 1.42 -25.83
N GLY A 99 -4.55 0.17 -25.89
CA GLY A 99 -4.83 -0.73 -27.02
C GLY A 99 -6.32 -1.05 -27.17
N GLU A 100 -7.06 -1.18 -26.06
CA GLU A 100 -8.51 -1.44 -26.09
C GLU A 100 -9.35 -0.20 -26.40
N LYS A 101 -9.07 0.93 -25.74
CA LYS A 101 -9.95 2.12 -25.70
C LYS A 101 -9.36 3.36 -26.38
N GLY A 102 -8.14 3.27 -26.90
CA GLY A 102 -7.34 4.39 -27.39
C GLY A 102 -6.47 5.03 -26.29
N ALA A 103 -5.31 5.55 -26.69
CA ALA A 103 -4.43 6.32 -25.81
C ALA A 103 -5.06 7.66 -25.37
N SER A 104 -4.44 8.32 -24.39
CA SER A 104 -4.77 9.70 -24.03
C SER A 104 -4.58 10.64 -25.24
N PRO A 105 -5.49 11.60 -25.49
CA PRO A 105 -5.38 12.55 -26.60
C PRO A 105 -4.10 13.40 -26.62
N ILE A 106 -3.44 13.55 -25.47
CA ILE A 106 -2.24 14.35 -25.30
C ILE A 106 -0.97 13.49 -25.14
N TYR A 107 -1.08 12.18 -25.36
CA TYR A 107 0.08 11.30 -25.37
C TYR A 107 0.92 11.55 -26.63
N SER A 108 2.22 11.81 -26.42
CA SER A 108 3.25 11.84 -27.45
C SER A 108 4.33 10.84 -27.06
N GLU A 109 4.53 9.78 -27.86
CA GLU A 109 5.54 8.75 -27.57
C GLU A 109 6.93 9.36 -27.40
N GLU A 110 7.31 10.28 -28.30
CA GLU A 110 8.63 10.90 -28.28
C GLU A 110 8.89 11.67 -26.98
N GLU A 111 7.92 12.47 -26.54
CA GLU A 111 8.05 13.24 -25.29
C GLU A 111 7.98 12.33 -24.06
N TYR A 112 7.09 11.33 -24.09
CA TYR A 112 6.88 10.43 -22.97
C TYR A 112 8.10 9.56 -22.71
N MET A 113 8.72 9.02 -23.77
CA MET A 113 9.90 8.16 -23.67
C MET A 113 11.19 8.92 -23.31
N LYS A 114 11.22 10.25 -23.47
CA LYS A 114 12.33 11.10 -23.01
C LYS A 114 12.29 11.39 -21.51
N CYS A 115 11.18 11.08 -20.83
CA CYS A 115 11.04 11.35 -19.41
C CYS A 115 12.02 10.47 -18.60
N PRO A 116 12.93 11.04 -17.78
CA PRO A 116 13.90 10.27 -16.99
C PRO A 116 13.25 9.23 -16.07
N PHE A 117 12.04 9.51 -15.58
CA PHE A 117 11.28 8.57 -14.76
C PHE A 117 10.95 7.27 -15.53
N ILE A 118 10.60 7.38 -16.82
CA ILE A 118 10.24 6.22 -17.64
C ILE A 118 11.44 5.29 -17.82
N GLU A 119 12.63 5.88 -18.04
CA GLU A 119 13.87 5.11 -18.14
C GLU A 119 14.26 4.47 -16.80
N ALA A 120 14.13 5.19 -15.69
CA ALA A 120 14.54 4.72 -14.37
C ALA A 120 13.57 3.71 -13.74
N ALA A 121 12.26 3.89 -13.89
CA ALA A 121 11.25 3.13 -13.15
C ALA A 121 10.60 1.99 -13.95
N LEU A 122 10.58 2.08 -15.29
CA LEU A 122 9.87 1.10 -16.12
C LEU A 122 10.83 0.12 -16.78
N SER A 123 10.49 -1.17 -16.69
CA SER A 123 11.17 -2.24 -17.41
C SER A 123 11.10 -2.03 -18.93
N LYS A 124 12.04 -2.64 -19.65
CA LYS A 124 12.05 -2.61 -21.13
C LYS A 124 10.78 -3.22 -21.73
N GLU A 125 10.22 -4.24 -21.09
CA GLU A 125 8.95 -4.84 -21.47
C GLU A 125 7.79 -3.83 -21.37
N THR A 126 7.66 -3.15 -20.23
CA THR A 126 6.65 -2.10 -20.04
C THR A 126 6.82 -0.96 -21.04
N GLN A 127 8.06 -0.51 -21.28
CA GLN A 127 8.33 0.54 -22.27
C GLN A 127 7.92 0.10 -23.69
N SER A 128 8.20 -1.15 -24.07
CA SER A 128 7.79 -1.69 -25.38
C SER A 128 6.27 -1.72 -25.53
N LEU A 129 5.55 -2.15 -24.49
CA LEU A 129 4.08 -2.19 -24.51
C LEU A 129 3.46 -0.79 -24.65
N ILE A 130 4.07 0.22 -24.02
CA ILE A 130 3.65 1.62 -24.16
C ILE A 130 3.95 2.16 -25.56
N ARG A 131 5.08 1.77 -26.19
CA ARG A 131 5.35 2.15 -27.59
C ARG A 131 4.34 1.53 -28.55
N GLU A 132 3.96 0.28 -28.31
CA GLU A 132 3.01 -0.45 -29.15
C GLU A 132 1.59 0.12 -29.05
N ASN A 133 1.09 0.34 -27.82
CA ASN A 133 -0.33 0.66 -27.59
C ASN A 133 -0.58 2.12 -27.21
N GLY A 134 0.47 2.88 -26.88
CA GLY A 134 0.37 4.14 -26.18
C GLY A 134 0.06 3.98 -24.69
N ILE A 135 -0.32 5.07 -24.03
CA ILE A 135 -0.75 5.07 -22.62
C ILE A 135 -2.14 5.68 -22.51
N ARG A 136 -3.02 5.05 -21.71
CA ARG A 136 -4.38 5.55 -21.51
C ARG A 136 -4.43 6.73 -20.54
N ASN A 137 -3.54 6.73 -19.54
CA ASN A 137 -3.56 7.66 -18.42
C ASN A 137 -2.19 8.33 -18.28
N ILE A 138 -2.13 9.68 -18.27
CA ILE A 138 -0.83 10.37 -18.26
C ILE A 138 -0.14 10.33 -16.88
N ALA A 139 -0.93 10.24 -15.81
CA ALA A 139 -0.47 10.10 -14.44
C ALA A 139 -1.24 8.94 -13.83
N ILE A 140 -0.51 7.98 -13.26
CA ILE A 140 -1.06 6.68 -12.87
C ILE A 140 -1.02 6.50 -11.36
N MET A 141 0.13 6.80 -10.75
CA MET A 141 0.41 6.51 -9.35
C MET A 141 0.51 7.78 -8.51
N SER A 142 -0.06 7.73 -7.30
CA SER A 142 0.05 8.76 -6.27
C SER A 142 -0.30 8.14 -4.93
N ILE A 143 0.63 8.20 -3.97
CA ILE A 143 0.41 7.68 -2.62
C ILE A 143 -0.24 8.78 -1.78
N ALA A 144 -1.55 8.70 -1.61
CA ALA A 144 -2.32 9.61 -0.77
C ALA A 144 -2.44 9.07 0.68
N PRO A 145 -2.72 9.94 1.67
CA PRO A 145 -3.04 9.49 3.02
C PRO A 145 -4.28 8.58 3.04
N THR A 146 -4.15 7.41 3.65
CA THR A 146 -5.22 6.39 3.68
C THR A 146 -5.93 6.30 5.03
N GLY A 147 -6.00 7.39 5.80
CA GLY A 147 -6.47 7.40 7.20
C GLY A 147 -7.82 6.69 7.42
N SER A 148 -8.85 6.97 6.63
CA SER A 148 -10.16 6.32 6.81
C SER A 148 -10.20 4.92 6.21
N ILE A 149 -9.64 4.73 5.02
CA ILE A 149 -9.76 3.45 4.28
C ILE A 149 -8.87 2.36 4.89
N SER A 150 -7.69 2.71 5.43
CA SER A 150 -6.80 1.77 6.11
C SER A 150 -7.46 1.13 7.34
N ASN A 151 -8.36 1.85 8.03
CA ASN A 151 -9.06 1.37 9.22
C ASN A 151 -10.17 0.34 8.95
N ILE A 152 -10.64 0.20 7.71
CA ILE A 152 -11.81 -0.64 7.38
C ILE A 152 -11.45 -1.88 6.54
N ILE A 153 -10.21 -1.98 6.06
CA ILE A 153 -9.79 -3.12 5.24
C ILE A 153 -9.32 -4.28 6.10
N LYS A 154 -9.51 -5.51 5.59
CA LYS A 154 -9.03 -6.73 6.24
C LYS A 154 -7.52 -6.86 6.03
N GLY A 155 -6.74 -6.73 7.10
CA GLY A 155 -5.28 -6.89 7.07
C GLY A 155 -4.83 -8.34 7.21
N PHE A 156 -5.53 -9.14 8.03
CA PHE A 156 -5.17 -10.54 8.27
C PHE A 156 -6.37 -11.39 8.72
N GLN A 157 -6.23 -12.73 8.64
CA GLN A 157 -7.25 -13.68 9.09
C GLN A 157 -6.60 -14.90 9.74
N VAL A 158 -7.06 -15.28 10.95
CA VAL A 158 -6.61 -16.48 11.69
C VAL A 158 -7.82 -17.16 12.29
N GLY A 159 -7.95 -18.48 12.10
CA GLY A 159 -9.01 -19.28 12.75
C GLY A 159 -10.43 -18.76 12.51
N GLY A 160 -10.71 -18.20 11.33
CA GLY A 160 -12.01 -17.58 11.01
C GLY A 160 -12.22 -16.16 11.54
N LYS A 161 -11.33 -15.65 12.41
CA LYS A 161 -11.34 -14.27 12.91
C LYS A 161 -10.65 -13.34 11.91
N ASN A 162 -11.31 -12.22 11.59
CA ASN A 162 -10.77 -11.17 10.73
C ASN A 162 -10.16 -10.06 11.58
N TYR A 163 -8.94 -9.63 11.21
CA TYR A 163 -8.29 -8.46 11.77
C TYR A 163 -8.43 -7.32 10.79
N ILE A 164 -9.15 -6.28 11.21
CA ILE A 164 -9.52 -5.14 10.41
C ILE A 164 -8.64 -3.96 10.80
N GLY A 165 -8.15 -3.22 9.81
CA GLY A 165 -7.15 -2.17 9.98
C GLY A 165 -5.79 -2.58 9.42
N VAL A 166 -5.09 -1.64 8.80
CA VAL A 166 -3.66 -1.70 8.46
C VAL A 166 -3.01 -0.33 8.66
N SER A 167 -1.69 -0.25 8.56
CA SER A 167 -0.94 1.00 8.54
C SER A 167 -1.33 1.88 7.36
N GLY A 168 -1.25 3.19 7.56
CA GLY A 168 -1.45 4.16 6.49
C GLY A 168 -0.36 4.05 5.42
N GLY A 169 -0.72 4.41 4.19
CA GLY A 169 0.20 4.74 3.10
C GLY A 169 1.51 3.94 3.08
N VAL A 170 2.61 4.69 3.16
CA VAL A 170 3.98 4.22 3.37
C VAL A 170 4.45 4.57 4.78
N GLU A 171 3.53 4.64 5.75
CA GLU A 171 3.86 5.02 7.12
C GLU A 171 4.16 3.78 7.97
N PRO A 172 5.17 3.87 8.87
CA PRO A 172 5.35 2.87 9.91
C PRO A 172 4.21 2.92 10.94
N ILE A 173 4.02 1.82 11.68
CA ILE A 173 3.10 1.82 12.82
C ILE A 173 3.55 2.88 13.83
N PHE A 174 2.62 3.77 14.20
CA PHE A 174 2.91 4.83 15.17
C PHE A 174 3.12 4.28 16.58
N ALA A 175 2.18 3.44 17.03
CA ALA A 175 2.22 2.77 18.33
C ALA A 175 1.68 1.34 18.21
N LEU A 176 2.31 0.39 18.92
CA LEU A 176 1.89 -1.01 18.94
C LEU A 176 0.52 -1.21 19.59
N TYR A 177 0.23 -0.39 20.59
CA TYR A 177 -1.06 -0.32 21.24
C TYR A 177 -1.33 1.08 21.78
N TYR A 178 -2.59 1.36 22.10
CA TYR A 178 -2.99 2.49 22.90
C TYR A 178 -3.90 2.03 24.04
N THR A 179 -3.92 2.77 25.15
CA THR A 179 -4.80 2.47 26.28
C THR A 179 -6.14 3.13 26.05
N ARG A 180 -7.22 2.34 26.01
CA ARG A 180 -8.59 2.85 25.96
C ARG A 180 -9.20 2.78 27.35
N ARG A 181 -9.86 3.88 27.75
CA ARG A 181 -10.73 3.94 28.93
C ARG A 181 -12.17 3.72 28.47
N THR A 182 -12.85 2.74 29.05
CA THR A 182 -14.30 2.61 28.95
C THR A 182 -14.91 3.08 30.26
N GLU A 183 -15.77 4.08 30.18
CA GLU A 183 -16.57 4.53 31.31
C GLU A 183 -17.83 3.69 31.41
N SER A 184 -18.02 3.02 32.54
CA SER A 184 -19.28 2.38 32.90
C SER A 184 -19.79 2.99 34.21
N PHE A 185 -21.10 2.91 34.44
CA PHE A 185 -21.72 3.42 35.67
C PHE A 185 -21.17 2.81 36.97
N LYS A 186 -20.41 1.69 36.90
CA LYS A 186 -19.89 0.97 38.07
C LYS A 186 -18.38 1.12 38.26
N LYS A 187 -17.60 1.09 37.18
CA LYS A 187 -16.13 1.19 37.24
C LYS A 187 -15.55 1.63 35.90
N ASN A 188 -14.49 2.43 35.95
CA ASN A 188 -13.66 2.70 34.78
C ASN A 188 -12.73 1.51 34.54
N GLU A 189 -12.76 0.99 33.31
CA GLU A 189 -11.86 -0.07 32.87
C GLU A 189 -10.88 0.50 31.85
N PHE A 190 -9.61 0.12 32.01
CA PHE A 190 -8.53 0.47 31.09
C PHE A 190 -8.02 -0.82 30.47
N TYR A 191 -7.95 -0.86 29.13
CA TYR A 191 -7.39 -2.00 28.41
C TYR A 191 -6.55 -1.53 27.22
N LYS A 192 -5.56 -2.36 26.85
CA LYS A 192 -4.71 -2.12 25.69
C LYS A 192 -5.46 -2.51 24.42
N VAL A 193 -5.50 -1.63 23.44
CA VAL A 193 -5.97 -1.92 22.09
C VAL A 193 -4.75 -1.97 21.17
N PHE A 194 -4.46 -3.16 20.69
CA PHE A 194 -3.33 -3.41 19.80
C PHE A 194 -3.63 -3.00 18.37
N HIS A 195 -2.59 -2.59 17.64
CA HIS A 195 -2.65 -2.51 16.19
C HIS A 195 -3.04 -3.88 15.62
N SER A 196 -3.84 -3.90 14.56
CA SER A 196 -4.45 -5.11 13.99
C SER A 196 -3.45 -6.23 13.70
N THR A 197 -2.33 -5.93 13.03
CA THR A 197 -1.23 -6.89 12.77
C THR A 197 -0.57 -7.43 14.04
N VAL A 198 -0.42 -6.60 15.07
CA VAL A 198 0.15 -7.00 16.36
C VAL A 198 -0.81 -7.94 17.07
N GLN A 199 -2.11 -7.59 17.14
CA GLN A 199 -3.13 -8.48 17.70
C GLN A 199 -3.23 -9.80 16.93
N ALA A 200 -3.12 -9.76 15.61
CA ALA A 200 -3.14 -10.95 14.77
C ALA A 200 -1.97 -11.88 15.06
N TYR A 201 -0.77 -11.33 15.28
CA TYR A 201 0.42 -12.08 15.68
C TYR A 201 0.24 -12.71 17.06
N ILE A 202 -0.19 -11.92 18.05
CA ILE A 202 -0.44 -12.39 19.42
C ILE A 202 -1.41 -13.57 19.43
N ASP A 203 -2.52 -13.45 18.70
CA ASP A 203 -3.54 -14.50 18.64
C ASP A 203 -3.09 -15.71 17.82
N LYS A 204 -2.22 -15.54 16.82
CA LYS A 204 -1.67 -16.66 16.02
C LYS A 204 -0.62 -17.45 16.82
N MET A 205 0.16 -16.77 17.65
CA MET A 205 1.27 -17.36 18.43
C MET A 205 0.86 -17.72 19.87
N ASP A 206 -0.40 -17.49 20.24
CA ASP A 206 -0.96 -17.76 21.57
C ASP A 206 -0.25 -17.03 22.73
N LEU A 207 0.22 -15.80 22.48
CA LEU A 207 1.09 -15.05 23.41
C LEU A 207 0.33 -14.24 24.48
N ARG A 208 -0.96 -14.52 24.70
CA ARG A 208 -1.80 -13.67 25.56
C ARG A 208 -1.37 -13.72 27.02
N GLU A 209 -1.14 -14.91 27.55
CA GLU A 209 -0.74 -15.11 28.95
C GLU A 209 0.66 -14.52 29.22
N GLU A 210 1.59 -14.73 28.29
CA GLU A 210 2.96 -14.18 28.36
C GLU A 210 2.92 -12.65 28.39
N LEU A 211 2.05 -12.02 27.61
CA LEU A 211 1.89 -10.57 27.57
C LEU A 211 1.23 -9.98 28.83
N GLU A 212 0.35 -10.73 29.47
CA GLU A 212 -0.26 -10.31 30.74
C GLU A 212 0.72 -10.42 31.91
N ALA A 213 1.63 -11.39 31.85
CA ALA A 213 2.67 -11.58 32.85
C ALA A 213 3.89 -10.66 32.67
N ALA A 214 4.11 -10.13 31.45
CA ALA A 214 5.27 -9.30 31.14
C ALA A 214 5.12 -7.84 31.61
N ASP A 215 6.18 -7.30 32.22
CA ASP A 215 6.27 -5.89 32.59
C ASP A 215 6.37 -4.98 31.35
N LYS A 216 7.06 -5.47 30.30
CA LYS A 216 7.29 -4.76 29.03
C LYS A 216 6.89 -5.64 27.87
N ILE A 217 6.18 -5.05 26.91
CA ILE A 217 5.73 -5.79 25.73
C ILE A 217 6.86 -6.09 24.76
N GLU A 218 7.88 -5.25 24.81
CA GLU A 218 9.09 -5.30 24.01
C GLU A 218 9.90 -6.58 24.30
N ASP A 219 9.71 -7.18 25.47
CA ASP A 219 10.40 -8.42 25.86
C ASP A 219 9.73 -9.67 25.25
N ILE A 220 8.49 -9.55 24.76
CA ILE A 220 7.70 -10.67 24.22
C ILE A 220 7.59 -10.59 22.69
N LEU A 221 7.43 -9.38 22.15
CA LEU A 221 7.29 -9.20 20.71
C LEU A 221 8.65 -9.22 20.00
N PRO A 222 8.75 -9.86 18.83
CA PRO A 222 9.96 -9.76 18.01
C PRO A 222 10.37 -8.33 17.68
N ASP A 223 11.68 -8.10 17.58
CA ASP A 223 12.30 -6.79 17.31
C ASP A 223 11.72 -6.06 16.10
N TYR A 224 11.27 -6.78 15.07
CA TYR A 224 10.71 -6.18 13.86
C TYR A 224 9.42 -5.40 14.12
N PHE A 225 8.61 -5.79 15.12
CA PHE A 225 7.45 -5.00 15.54
C PHE A 225 7.86 -3.70 16.22
N LEU A 226 8.99 -3.68 16.91
CA LEU A 226 9.45 -2.53 17.70
C LEU A 226 9.93 -1.38 16.82
N ARG A 227 10.03 -1.57 15.50
CA ARG A 227 10.37 -0.54 14.50
C ARG A 227 9.19 0.39 14.24
N THR A 228 8.65 0.99 15.30
CA THR A 228 7.58 1.99 15.23
C THR A 228 8.13 3.34 14.77
N ALA A 229 7.23 4.28 14.45
CA ALA A 229 7.58 5.62 14.00
C ALA A 229 8.68 6.27 14.89
N HIS A 230 8.59 6.14 16.21
CA HIS A 230 9.54 6.80 17.12
C HIS A 230 10.95 6.19 17.14
N HIS A 231 11.12 4.98 16.62
CA HIS A 231 12.40 4.25 16.64
C HIS A 231 13.14 4.25 15.30
N ILE A 232 12.42 4.58 14.22
CA ILE A 232 13.00 4.65 12.87
C ILE A 232 13.76 5.96 12.71
N LYS A 233 15.02 5.86 12.27
CA LYS A 233 15.87 7.02 12.03
C LYS A 233 15.36 7.86 10.84
N PRO A 234 15.47 9.20 10.87
CA PRO A 234 14.95 10.05 9.80
C PRO A 234 15.53 9.78 8.41
N ASP A 235 16.83 9.46 8.32
CA ASP A 235 17.50 9.10 7.06
C ASP A 235 16.88 7.86 6.41
N LYS A 236 16.53 6.85 7.20
CA LYS A 236 15.83 5.66 6.73
C LYS A 236 14.43 5.93 6.22
N ARG A 237 13.73 6.92 6.78
CA ARG A 237 12.42 7.35 6.24
C ARG A 237 12.55 7.97 4.87
N VAL A 238 13.60 8.76 4.66
CA VAL A 238 13.90 9.37 3.36
C VAL A 238 14.26 8.29 2.35
N GLU A 239 15.07 7.30 2.73
CA GLU A 239 15.44 6.17 1.86
C GLU A 239 14.22 5.34 1.42
N ILE A 240 13.21 5.17 2.29
CA ILE A 240 11.98 4.44 1.94
C ILE A 240 11.06 5.24 1.02
N GLN A 241 11.12 6.58 1.07
CA GLN A 241 10.24 7.47 0.31
C GLN A 241 10.87 8.01 -0.99
N GLY A 242 12.20 7.93 -1.13
CA GLY A 242 12.95 8.40 -2.29
C GLY A 242 13.13 7.32 -3.34
#